data_AF-A0A8T5NG63-F1
#
_entry.id   AF-A0A8T5NG63-F1
#
_cell.length_a   1.000
_cell.length_b   1.000
_cell.length_c   1.000
_cell.angle_alpha   90.00
_cell.angle_beta   90.00
_cell.angle_gamma   90.00
#
_symmetry.space_group_name_H-M   'P 1'
#
loop_
_entity.id
_entity.type
_entity.pdbx_description
1 polymer ?
#
loop_
_entity_poly.entity_id
_entity_poly.type
_entity_poly.pdbx_seq_one_letter_code
_entity_poly.pdbx_strand_id
1 'polypeptide(L)'
;RVENSWFDSNTIARSDTRLVRWDGAKWITLETSEKTRDSTYTYFEGKTTSFSSFAITGIKAAGSSTSPPEATPAQTAPTGTPEAAAATTGGTPINLFLIIGVIAILVIIAAVYLKYKK
;
A
#
# COMPACT_ATOMS: atom_id res chain seq x y z
N ARG A 1 11.89 4.95 0.69
CA ARG A 1 12.71 5.43 -0.46
C ARG A 1 11.91 6.45 -1.23
N VAL A 2 12.57 7.36 -1.94
CA VAL A 2 11.95 8.40 -2.76
C VAL A 2 12.64 8.38 -4.13
N GLU A 3 11.88 8.53 -5.21
CA GLU A 3 12.46 8.64 -6.56
C GLU A 3 13.31 9.91 -6.68
N ASN A 4 14.46 9.79 -7.34
CA ASN A 4 15.35 10.93 -7.53
C ASN A 4 14.66 12.05 -8.35
N SER A 5 13.82 11.67 -9.31
CA SER A 5 13.01 12.59 -10.13
C SER A 5 11.97 13.39 -9.33
N TRP A 6 11.50 12.86 -8.19
CA TRP A 6 10.51 13.54 -7.36
C TRP A 6 11.09 14.83 -6.75
N PHE A 7 12.37 14.85 -6.37
CA PHE A 7 13.01 16.05 -5.83
C PHE A 7 13.02 17.19 -6.84
N ASP A 8 13.41 16.88 -8.08
CA ASP A 8 13.51 17.85 -9.16
C ASP A 8 12.11 18.36 -9.55
N SER A 9 11.15 17.44 -9.71
CA SER A 9 9.77 17.76 -10.09
C SER A 9 9.05 18.65 -9.07
N ASN A 10 9.41 18.53 -7.79
CA ASN A 10 8.77 19.27 -6.71
C ASN A 10 9.63 20.43 -6.19
N THR A 11 10.83 20.65 -6.76
CA THR A 11 11.79 21.67 -6.28
C THR A 11 12.08 21.53 -4.77
N ILE A 12 12.23 20.28 -4.31
CA ILE A 12 12.49 19.92 -2.91
C ILE A 12 13.94 19.47 -2.80
N ALA A 13 14.71 20.09 -1.90
CA ALA A 13 16.03 19.56 -1.58
C ALA A 13 15.90 18.25 -0.79
N ARG A 14 16.80 17.30 -1.03
CA ARG A 14 16.83 16.04 -0.25
C ARG A 14 16.98 16.31 1.26
N SER A 15 17.75 17.33 1.62
CA SER A 15 17.92 17.82 2.98
C SER A 15 16.64 18.34 3.63
N ASP A 16 15.61 18.67 2.84
CA ASP A 16 14.32 19.17 3.32
C ASP A 16 13.29 18.03 3.44
N THR A 17 13.70 16.81 3.09
CA THR A 17 12.85 15.62 3.18
C THR A 17 12.77 15.13 4.62
N ARG A 18 11.55 14.88 5.09
CA ARG A 18 11.27 14.42 6.46
C ARG A 18 10.33 13.22 6.41
N LEU A 19 10.60 12.24 7.28
CA LEU A 19 9.62 11.23 7.62
C LEU A 19 8.73 11.78 8.73
N VAL A 20 7.43 11.59 8.59
CA VAL A 20 6.43 11.95 9.60
C VAL A 20 5.64 10.73 10.03
N ARG A 21 5.23 10.71 11.30
CA ARG A 21 4.38 9.65 11.89
C ARG A 21 3.09 10.28 12.42
N TRP A 22 1.96 9.66 12.15
CA TRP A 22 0.68 10.04 12.76
C TRP A 22 0.63 9.58 14.22
N ASP A 23 0.26 10.43 15.16
CA ASP A 23 0.10 10.05 16.57
C ASP A 23 -1.34 9.78 16.99
N GLY A 24 -2.31 9.92 16.07
CA GLY A 24 -3.74 9.87 16.35
C GLY A 24 -4.42 11.24 16.22
N ALA A 25 -3.66 12.35 16.32
CA ALA A 25 -4.18 13.71 16.26
C ALA A 25 -3.39 14.64 15.33
N LYS A 26 -2.08 14.41 15.18
CA LYS A 26 -1.19 15.22 14.34
C LYS A 26 -0.06 14.40 13.73
N TRP A 27 0.54 14.98 12.69
CA TRP A 27 1.78 14.47 12.12
C TRP A 27 2.97 14.96 12.96
N ILE A 28 3.78 14.02 13.44
CA ILE A 28 5.03 14.28 14.17
C ILE A 28 6.20 14.00 13.25
N THR A 29 7.08 14.98 13.07
CA THR A 29 8.34 14.79 12.36
C THR A 29 9.27 13.86 13.13
N LEU A 30 9.78 12.85 12.43
CA LEU A 30 10.77 11.92 12.96
C LEU A 30 12.18 12.45 12.70
N GLU A 31 13.12 12.04 13.55
CA GLU A 31 14.55 12.19 13.25
C GLU A 31 14.83 11.42 11.95
N THR A 32 15.17 12.17 10.90
CA THR A 32 15.30 11.67 9.52
C THR A 32 16.71 11.90 9.03
N SER A 33 17.33 10.86 8.49
CA SER A 33 18.65 10.94 7.84
C SER A 33 18.59 10.29 6.45
N GLU A 34 19.35 10.83 5.51
CA GLU A 34 19.64 10.14 4.26
C GLU A 34 20.64 9.01 4.56
N LYS A 35 20.33 7.80 4.10
CA LYS A 35 21.14 6.60 4.36
C LYS A 35 22.04 6.27 3.17
N THR A 36 21.45 6.16 1.98
CA THR A 36 22.16 5.84 0.74
C THR A 36 21.42 6.44 -0.45
N ARG A 37 22.08 6.45 -1.61
CA ARG A 37 21.50 6.84 -2.89
C ARG A 37 21.99 5.91 -3.99
N ASP A 38 21.09 5.58 -4.91
CA ASP A 38 21.40 4.93 -6.18
C ASP A 38 20.98 5.82 -7.37
N SER A 39 21.05 5.29 -8.59
CA SER A 39 20.69 6.06 -9.81
C SER A 39 19.22 6.47 -9.85
N THR A 40 18.33 5.72 -9.20
CA THR A 40 16.87 5.87 -9.32
C THR A 40 16.24 6.41 -8.04
N TYR A 41 16.78 6.08 -6.88
CA TYR A 41 16.19 6.35 -5.58
C TYR A 41 17.19 6.94 -4.58
N THR A 42 16.63 7.71 -3.65
CA THR A 42 17.27 8.10 -2.40
C THR A 42 16.58 7.38 -1.24
N TYR A 43 17.37 6.81 -0.33
CA TYR A 43 16.88 6.06 0.82
C TYR A 43 17.06 6.89 2.09
N PHE A 44 15.99 7.01 2.86
CA PHE A 44 15.97 7.70 4.14
C PHE A 44 15.68 6.71 5.26
N GLU A 45 16.24 7.01 6.43
CA GLU A 45 16.00 6.30 7.67
C GLU A 45 15.31 7.25 8.65
N GLY A 46 14.28 6.76 9.33
CA GLY A 46 13.58 7.49 10.38
C GLY A 46 13.58 6.68 11.67
N LYS A 47 13.93 7.31 12.79
CA LYS A 47 13.87 6.66 14.10
C LYS A 47 12.47 6.79 14.71
N THR A 48 11.92 5.69 15.18
CA THR A 48 10.62 5.67 15.87
C THR A 48 10.54 4.54 16.88
N THR A 49 9.74 4.73 17.92
CA THR A 49 9.51 3.76 19.01
C THR A 49 8.17 3.03 18.90
N SER A 50 7.32 3.41 17.94
CA SER A 50 5.98 2.86 17.78
C SER A 50 5.57 2.79 16.32
N PHE A 51 4.73 1.82 15.99
CA PHE A 51 4.12 1.70 14.66
C PHE A 51 2.87 2.57 14.56
N SER A 52 2.69 3.23 13.41
CA SER A 52 1.52 4.02 13.05
C SER A 52 1.50 4.23 11.53
N SER A 53 0.63 5.11 11.02
CA SER A 53 0.74 5.63 9.66
C SER A 53 1.98 6.53 9.53
N PHE A 54 2.73 6.35 8.45
CA PHE A 54 3.91 7.13 8.12
C PHE A 54 3.79 7.77 6.74
N ALA A 55 4.43 8.93 6.57
CA ALA A 55 4.53 9.59 5.27
C ALA A 55 5.92 10.22 5.08
N ILE A 56 6.25 10.56 3.83
CA ILE A 56 7.44 11.31 3.46
C ILE A 56 6.99 12.67 2.93
N THR A 57 7.58 13.74 3.42
CA THR A 57 7.23 15.12 3.03
C THR A 57 8.49 15.93 2.75
N GLY A 58 8.39 16.96 1.91
CA GLY A 58 9.42 17.99 1.76
C GLY A 58 8.98 19.27 2.45
N ILE A 59 9.70 19.68 3.50
CA ILE A 59 9.39 20.89 4.25
C ILE A 59 10.34 21.99 3.81
N LYS A 60 9.86 22.85 2.90
CA LYS A 60 10.60 24.05 2.51
C LYS A 60 10.56 25.07 3.66
N ALA A 61 11.72 25.59 4.08
CA ALA A 61 11.78 26.67 5.07
C ALA A 61 10.92 27.85 4.58
N ALA A 62 10.17 28.47 5.49
CA ALA A 62 9.20 29.52 5.21
C ALA A 62 9.86 30.76 4.59
N GLY A 63 9.99 30.75 3.26
CA GLY A 63 10.54 31.82 2.45
C GLY A 63 10.33 31.59 0.95
N SER A 64 9.52 30.61 0.59
CA SER A 64 9.13 30.34 -0.79
C SER A 64 7.70 29.86 -0.79
N SER A 65 6.80 30.81 -1.00
CA SER A 65 5.41 30.55 -1.33
C SER A 65 5.37 29.86 -2.70
N THR A 66 5.37 28.53 -2.69
CA THR A 66 4.86 27.76 -3.81
C THR A 66 3.47 27.29 -3.39
N SER A 67 2.50 27.58 -4.24
CA SER A 67 1.08 27.27 -4.05
C SER A 67 0.89 25.84 -3.53
N PRO A 68 -0.08 25.58 -2.63
CA PRO A 68 -0.40 24.22 -2.20
C PRO A 68 -0.63 23.34 -3.44
N PRO A 69 -0.07 22.12 -3.50
CA PRO A 69 -0.50 21.16 -4.52
C PRO A 69 -2.01 20.98 -4.37
N GLU A 70 -2.71 21.08 -5.50
CA GLU A 70 -4.13 20.84 -5.62
C GLU A 70 -4.48 19.55 -4.88
N ALA A 71 -5.33 19.67 -3.86
CA ALA A 71 -5.78 18.54 -3.07
C ALA A 71 -6.57 17.60 -3.97
N THR A 72 -5.98 16.45 -4.33
CA THR A 72 -6.73 15.30 -4.81
C THR A 72 -7.89 15.07 -3.83
N PRO A 73 -9.15 14.95 -4.29
CA PRO A 73 -10.30 14.88 -3.39
C PRO A 73 -10.13 13.78 -2.36
N ALA A 74 -10.32 14.14 -1.10
CA ALA A 74 -10.36 13.23 0.02
C ALA A 74 -11.41 12.13 -0.26
N GLN A 75 -10.94 10.91 -0.49
CA GLN A 75 -11.80 9.75 -0.50
C GLN A 75 -12.21 9.49 0.96
N THR A 76 -13.50 9.69 1.26
CA THR A 76 -14.12 9.41 2.55
C THR A 76 -13.77 8.00 2.99
N ALA A 77 -12.88 7.88 3.98
CA ALA A 77 -12.68 6.62 4.70
C ALA A 77 -13.80 6.47 5.75
N PRO A 78 -14.52 5.34 5.81
CA PRO A 78 -15.48 5.10 6.86
C PRO A 78 -14.77 4.92 8.21
N THR A 79 -15.31 5.58 9.23
CA THR A 79 -15.00 5.33 10.64
C THR A 79 -15.31 3.87 10.98
N GLY A 80 -14.28 3.09 11.27
CA GLY A 80 -14.39 1.73 11.80
C GLY A 80 -13.60 1.61 13.09
N THR A 81 -14.32 1.50 14.21
CA THR A 81 -13.86 1.07 15.53
C THR A 81 -13.02 -0.21 15.43
N PRO A 82 -11.88 -0.36 16.14
CA PRO A 82 -11.10 -1.58 16.12
C PRO A 82 -11.73 -2.61 17.06
N GLU A 83 -12.44 -3.59 16.51
CA GLU A 83 -12.78 -4.82 17.23
C GLU A 83 -11.92 -5.97 16.70
N ALA A 84 -11.10 -6.52 17.58
CA ALA A 84 -10.21 -7.62 17.30
C ALA A 84 -11.01 -8.93 17.13
N ALA A 85 -10.92 -9.57 15.96
CA ALA A 85 -11.21 -11.00 15.85
C ALA A 85 -10.56 -11.62 14.60
N ALA A 86 -9.70 -12.60 14.88
CA ALA A 86 -9.34 -13.77 14.09
C ALA A 86 -8.86 -13.59 12.62
N ALA A 87 -7.59 -13.95 12.42
CA ALA A 87 -7.08 -14.38 11.13
C ALA A 87 -7.99 -15.46 10.53
N THR A 88 -8.44 -15.27 9.29
CA THR A 88 -8.92 -16.38 8.46
C THR A 88 -8.40 -16.19 7.05
N THR A 89 -7.52 -17.13 6.68
CA THR A 89 -7.05 -17.52 5.36
C THR A 89 -7.86 -16.95 4.19
N GLY A 90 -7.20 -16.12 3.37
CA GLY A 90 -7.73 -15.67 2.09
C GLY A 90 -7.89 -16.85 1.13
N GLY A 91 -9.11 -17.39 1.07
CA GLY A 91 -9.57 -18.24 -0.02
C GLY A 91 -10.23 -17.37 -1.10
N THR A 92 -9.77 -17.48 -2.34
CA THR A 92 -10.54 -16.98 -3.49
C THR A 92 -11.96 -17.60 -3.42
N PRO A 93 -13.04 -16.82 -3.60
CA PRO A 93 -14.39 -17.39 -3.54
C PRO A 93 -14.59 -18.29 -4.77
N ILE A 94 -14.44 -19.59 -4.58
CA ILE A 94 -14.70 -20.59 -5.63
C ILE A 94 -16.21 -20.72 -5.77
N ASN A 95 -16.73 -20.33 -6.93
CA ASN A 95 -18.15 -20.41 -7.25
C ASN A 95 -18.58 -21.90 -7.28
N LEU A 96 -19.52 -22.29 -6.40
CA LEU A 96 -20.01 -23.66 -6.27
C LEU A 96 -20.58 -24.22 -7.60
N PHE A 97 -21.14 -23.36 -8.45
CA PHE A 97 -21.62 -23.76 -9.78
C PHE A 97 -20.48 -24.29 -10.67
N LEU A 98 -19.26 -23.75 -10.53
CA LEU A 98 -18.09 -24.25 -11.26
C LEU A 98 -17.69 -25.65 -10.78
N ILE A 99 -17.71 -25.89 -9.46
CA ILE A 99 -17.37 -27.19 -8.89
C ILE A 99 -18.37 -28.26 -9.36
N ILE A 100 -19.68 -27.96 -9.28
CA ILE A 100 -20.74 -28.89 -9.70
C ILE A 100 -20.62 -29.19 -11.20
N GLY A 101 -20.34 -28.18 -12.03
CA GLY A 101 -20.14 -28.35 -13.47
C GLY A 101 -18.99 -29.30 -13.79
N VAL A 102 -17.84 -29.14 -13.13
CA VAL A 102 -16.67 -30.02 -13.35
C VAL A 102 -16.98 -31.47 -12.96
N ILE A 103 -17.65 -31.69 -11.83
CA ILE A 103 -18.01 -33.04 -11.38
C ILE A 103 -18.98 -33.70 -12.37
N ALA A 104 -19.99 -32.99 -12.85
CA ALA A 104 -20.93 -33.52 -13.84
C ALA A 104 -20.22 -33.95 -15.14
N ILE A 105 -19.26 -33.15 -15.62
CA ILE A 105 -18.46 -33.47 -16.82
C ILE A 105 -17.65 -34.75 -16.60
N LEU A 106 -16.98 -34.90 -15.45
CA LEU A 106 -16.20 -36.10 -15.15
C LEU A 106 -17.06 -37.37 -15.08
N VAL A 107 -18.27 -37.29 -14.52
CA VAL A 107 -19.22 -38.41 -14.49
C VAL A 107 -19.66 -38.80 -15.90
N ILE A 108 -19.96 -37.83 -16.77
CA ILE A 108 -20.32 -38.09 -18.16
C ILE A 108 -19.17 -38.78 -18.90
N ILE A 109 -17.93 -38.27 -18.75
CA ILE A 109 -16.75 -38.88 -19.38
C ILE A 109 -16.55 -40.32 -18.90
N ALA A 110 -16.68 -40.58 -17.60
CA ALA A 110 -16.56 -41.93 -17.05
C ALA A 110 -17.66 -42.86 -17.57
N ALA A 111 -18.92 -42.40 -17.64
CA ALA A 111 -20.03 -43.18 -18.16
C ALA A 111 -19.83 -43.53 -19.65
N VAL A 112 -19.38 -42.56 -20.46
CA VAL A 112 -19.00 -42.77 -21.86
C VAL A 112 -17.87 -43.79 -21.94
N TYR A 113 -16.79 -43.61 -21.19
CA TYR A 113 -15.66 -44.54 -21.19
C TYR A 113 -16.08 -45.97 -20.84
N LEU A 114 -16.92 -46.15 -19.82
CA LEU A 114 -17.44 -47.47 -19.43
C LEU A 114 -18.37 -48.09 -20.48
N LYS A 115 -19.11 -47.27 -21.24
CA LYS A 115 -19.93 -47.72 -22.37
C LYS A 115 -19.08 -48.15 -23.57
N TYR A 116 -18.01 -47.44 -23.88
CA TYR A 116 -17.11 -47.76 -25.00
C TYR A 116 -16.08 -48.84 -24.67
N LYS A 117 -15.84 -49.13 -23.38
CA LYS A 117 -14.95 -50.21 -22.93
C LYS A 117 -15.65 -51.58 -22.88
N LYS A 118 -16.99 -51.62 -22.96
CA LYS A 118 -17.75 -52.84 -23.20
C LYS A 118 -17.87 -53.08 -24.70
#